data_AF-A0A1G1WA88-F1
#
_entry.id   AF-A0A1G1WA88-F1
#
_cell.length_a   1.000
_cell.length_b   1.000
_cell.length_c   1.000
_cell.angle_alpha   90.00
_cell.angle_beta   90.00
_cell.angle_gamma   90.00
#
_symmetry.space_group_name_H-M   'P 1'
#
loop_
_entity.id
_entity.type
_entity.pdbx_description
1 polymer ?
#
loop_
_entity_poly.entity_id
_entity_poly.type
_entity_poly.pdbx_seq_one_letter_code
_entity_poly.pdbx_strand_id
1 'polypeptide(L)'
;MTKLGKEVWLVVAAVMFLLSYLIDRLAGPVNISVKAPIAFLTSSFMLRTYPFTAAAIIIRSLAIFVSSMLIISLFERKYFSKAIFLLLAGVLAEFFALQQLATGFRVTTIQWTLSIAYGSLTLVLGIAWLILKGIWALLGGKEVPESSTRSTTEEKSVLEPPKEENS
;
A
#
# COMPACT_ATOMS: atom_id res chain seq x y z
N MET A 1 -8.72 10.61 3.15
CA MET A 1 -7.79 10.29 4.26
C MET A 1 -7.18 11.60 4.72
N THR A 2 -7.42 12.01 5.96
CA THR A 2 -6.93 13.31 6.48
C THR A 2 -5.41 13.41 6.34
N LYS A 3 -4.89 14.63 6.21
CA LYS A 3 -3.44 14.88 6.09
C LYS A 3 -2.66 14.20 7.22
N LEU A 4 -3.15 14.35 8.46
CA LEU A 4 -2.59 13.70 9.64
C LEU A 4 -2.64 12.16 9.54
N GLY A 5 -3.73 11.60 9.02
CA GLY A 5 -3.83 10.17 8.77
C GLY A 5 -2.78 9.68 7.78
N LYS A 6 -2.52 10.42 6.69
CA LYS A 6 -1.49 10.04 5.71
C LYS A 6 -0.08 10.03 6.32
N GLU A 7 0.24 11.00 7.17
CA GLU A 7 1.53 11.09 7.87
C GLU A 7 1.73 9.91 8.83
N VAL A 8 0.70 9.57 9.63
CA VAL A 8 0.75 8.40 10.53
C VAL A 8 0.97 7.11 9.74
N TRP A 9 0.23 6.90 8.66
CA TRP A 9 0.37 5.70 7.85
C TRP A 9 1.72 5.62 7.12
N LEU A 10 2.32 6.76 6.77
CA LEU A 10 3.68 6.81 6.23
C LEU A 10 4.70 6.35 7.27
N VAL A 11 4.59 6.83 8.51
CA VAL A 11 5.45 6.39 9.62
C VAL A 11 5.26 4.89 9.88
N VAL A 12 4.01 4.41 9.88
CA VAL A 12 3.72 2.97 10.01
C VAL A 12 4.43 2.17 8.91
N ALA A 13 4.32 2.56 7.64
CA ALA A 13 5.00 1.88 6.54
C ALA A 13 6.53 1.85 6.73
N ALA A 14 7.12 2.99 7.10
CA ALA A 14 8.56 3.09 7.35
C ALA A 14 9.02 2.19 8.50
N VAL A 15 8.27 2.16 9.62
CA VAL A 15 8.54 1.28 10.76
C VAL A 15 8.45 -0.18 10.34
N MET A 16 7.47 -0.56 9.52
CA MET A 16 7.34 -1.94 9.03
C MET A 16 8.51 -2.35 8.13
N PHE A 17 8.98 -1.47 7.24
CA PHE A 17 10.19 -1.72 6.44
C PHE A 17 11.42 -1.90 7.33
N LEU A 18 11.60 -1.01 8.32
CA LEU A 18 12.73 -1.08 9.25
C LEU A 18 12.67 -2.37 10.09
N LEU A 19 11.50 -2.73 10.61
CA LEU A 19 11.31 -3.93 11.39
C LEU A 19 11.63 -5.18 10.56
N SER A 20 11.10 -5.27 9.34
CA SER A 20 11.40 -6.38 8.42
C SER A 20 12.90 -6.47 8.11
N TYR A 21 13.57 -5.33 7.92
CA TYR A 21 15.03 -5.29 7.70
C TYR A 21 15.80 -5.82 8.91
N LEU A 22 15.43 -5.43 10.13
CA LEU A 22 16.06 -5.91 11.35
C LEU A 22 15.84 -7.41 11.54
N ILE A 23 14.65 -7.93 11.24
CA ILE A 23 14.36 -9.37 11.33
C ILE A 23 15.23 -10.15 10.34
N ASP A 24 15.40 -9.68 9.10
CA ASP A 24 16.29 -10.34 8.13
C ASP A 24 17.75 -10.34 8.60
N ARG A 25 18.21 -9.30 9.31
CA ARG A 25 19.54 -9.28 9.93
C ARG A 25 19.69 -10.32 11.04
N LEU A 26 18.63 -10.52 11.84
CA LEU A 26 18.60 -11.53 12.90
C LEU A 26 18.52 -12.96 12.34
N ALA A 27 17.85 -13.15 11.20
CA ALA A 27 17.70 -14.45 10.57
C ALA A 27 19.01 -15.01 9.96
N GLY A 28 19.96 -14.12 9.63
CA GLY A 28 21.23 -14.50 9.02
C GLY A 28 21.09 -14.92 7.54
N PRO A 29 22.15 -15.51 6.94
CA PRO A 29 22.13 -15.93 5.55
C PRO A 29 21.12 -17.05 5.31
N VAL A 30 20.20 -16.86 4.36
CA VAL A 30 19.13 -17.82 4.07
C VAL A 30 19.28 -18.37 2.65
N ASN A 31 19.30 -19.69 2.51
CA ASN A 31 19.35 -20.34 1.20
C ASN A 31 17.95 -20.86 0.82
N ILE A 32 17.21 -20.03 0.08
CA ILE A 32 15.85 -20.34 -0.40
C ILE A 32 15.91 -20.61 -1.90
N SER A 33 15.43 -21.79 -2.29
CA SER A 33 15.22 -22.19 -3.67
C SER A 33 13.76 -22.53 -3.87
N VAL A 34 13.01 -21.64 -4.53
CA VAL A 34 11.59 -21.81 -4.85
C VAL A 34 11.35 -21.39 -6.29
N LYS A 35 10.59 -22.20 -7.04
CA LYS A 35 10.26 -21.92 -8.45
C LYS A 35 9.07 -20.98 -8.61
N ALA A 36 8.21 -20.90 -7.60
CA ALA A 36 7.03 -20.06 -7.59
C ALA A 36 6.89 -19.37 -6.23
N PRO A 37 6.42 -18.11 -6.16
CA PRO A 37 6.29 -17.39 -4.90
C PRO A 37 5.42 -18.14 -3.92
N ILE A 38 4.24 -18.61 -4.36
CA ILE A 38 3.24 -19.24 -3.51
C ILE A 38 3.73 -20.52 -2.81
N ALA A 39 4.75 -21.19 -3.37
CA ALA A 39 5.31 -22.40 -2.79
C ALA A 39 6.04 -22.15 -1.45
N PHE A 40 6.47 -20.91 -1.17
CA PHE A 40 7.18 -20.59 0.06
C PHE A 40 6.28 -20.62 1.29
N LEU A 41 5.22 -19.81 1.33
CA LEU A 41 4.30 -19.73 2.48
C LEU A 41 3.33 -20.92 2.61
N THR A 42 3.17 -21.73 1.57
CA THR A 42 2.35 -22.96 1.64
C THR A 42 3.16 -24.16 2.14
N SER A 43 4.50 -24.10 2.09
CA SER A 43 5.37 -25.16 2.56
C SER A 43 5.54 -25.10 4.07
N SER A 44 4.92 -26.05 4.78
CA SER A 44 5.10 -26.21 6.23
C SER A 44 6.56 -26.41 6.63
N PHE A 45 7.36 -27.03 5.76
CA PHE A 45 8.80 -27.19 5.98
C PHE A 45 9.53 -25.84 5.97
N MET A 46 9.29 -25.00 4.96
CA MET A 46 9.96 -23.69 4.85
C MET A 46 9.60 -22.76 6.00
N LEU A 47 8.34 -22.77 6.46
CA LEU A 47 7.89 -21.96 7.59
C LEU A 47 8.54 -22.38 8.92
N ARG A 48 8.81 -23.68 9.11
CA ARG A 48 9.49 -24.19 10.31
C ARG A 48 11.00 -23.94 10.27
N THR A 49 11.61 -24.04 9.09
CA THR A 49 13.05 -23.83 8.90
C THR A 49 13.42 -22.36 8.93
N TYR A 50 12.57 -21.48 8.38
CA TYR A 50 12.85 -20.05 8.25
C TYR A 50 11.72 -19.15 8.81
N PRO A 51 11.40 -19.26 10.11
CA PRO A 51 10.27 -18.55 10.70
C PRO A 51 10.48 -17.02 10.72
N PHE A 52 11.69 -16.56 11.04
CA PHE A 52 12.02 -15.13 11.03
C PHE A 52 11.97 -14.55 9.61
N THR A 53 12.49 -15.28 8.63
CA THR A 53 12.42 -14.86 7.22
C THR A 53 10.97 -14.78 6.73
N ALA A 54 10.13 -15.74 7.10
CA ALA A 54 8.71 -15.71 6.77
C ALA A 54 8.01 -14.49 7.40
N ALA A 55 8.29 -14.19 8.67
CA ALA A 55 7.77 -12.99 9.33
C ALA A 55 8.25 -11.70 8.64
N ALA A 56 9.55 -11.61 8.30
CA ALA A 56 10.11 -10.47 7.58
C ALA A 56 9.43 -10.26 6.22
N ILE A 57 9.18 -11.34 5.47
CA ILE A 57 8.47 -11.30 4.19
C ILE A 57 7.04 -10.76 4.39
N ILE A 58 6.28 -11.32 5.33
CA ILE A 58 4.88 -10.91 5.59
C ILE A 58 4.81 -9.43 5.97
N ILE A 59 5.66 -8.98 6.89
CA ILE A 59 5.71 -7.59 7.34
C ILE A 59 6.07 -6.66 6.17
N ARG A 60 7.03 -7.05 5.33
CA ARG A 60 7.43 -6.26 4.17
C ARG A 60 6.34 -6.19 3.11
N SER A 61 5.64 -7.30 2.85
CA SER A 61 4.50 -7.31 1.92
C SER A 61 3.39 -6.37 2.38
N LEU A 62 3.09 -6.35 3.68
CA LEU A 62 2.15 -5.39 4.25
C LEU A 62 2.66 -3.95 4.13
N ALA A 63 3.96 -3.71 4.35
CA ALA A 63 4.56 -2.38 4.15
C ALA A 63 4.43 -1.90 2.70
N ILE A 64 4.63 -2.79 1.72
CA ILE A 64 4.40 -2.52 0.30
C ILE A 64 2.94 -2.17 0.05
N PHE A 65 1.99 -2.96 0.58
CA PHE A 65 0.56 -2.68 0.46
C PHE A 65 0.19 -1.28 0.99
N VAL A 66 0.60 -0.96 2.22
CA VAL A 66 0.34 0.33 2.85
C VAL A 66 0.94 1.47 2.01
N SER A 67 2.18 1.29 1.54
CA SER A 67 2.87 2.27 0.72
C SER A 67 2.17 2.50 -0.62
N SER A 68 1.73 1.43 -1.29
CA SER A 68 0.97 1.55 -2.54
C SER A 68 -0.38 2.26 -2.31
N MET A 69 -1.09 1.97 -1.22
CA MET A 69 -2.33 2.68 -0.88
C MET A 69 -2.08 4.16 -0.59
N LEU A 70 -0.98 4.49 0.10
CA LEU A 70 -0.58 5.88 0.34
C LEU A 70 -0.29 6.62 -0.96
N ILE A 71 0.52 6.04 -1.85
CA ILE A 71 0.83 6.62 -3.16
C ILE A 71 -0.46 6.88 -3.94
N ILE A 72 -1.38 5.92 -3.94
CA ILE A 72 -2.67 6.05 -4.63
C ILE A 72 -3.55 7.15 -4.02
N SER A 73 -3.45 7.36 -2.71
CA SER A 73 -4.16 8.43 -2.01
C SER A 73 -3.68 9.84 -2.38
N LEU A 74 -2.49 9.97 -2.99
CA LEU A 74 -1.95 11.25 -3.47
C LEU A 74 -2.52 11.66 -4.82
N PHE A 75 -3.03 10.72 -5.62
CA PHE A 75 -3.68 11.06 -6.88
C PHE A 75 -5.09 11.59 -6.65
N GLU A 76 -5.45 12.67 -7.33
CA GLU A 76 -6.81 13.24 -7.30
C GLU A 76 -7.79 12.53 -8.26
N ARG A 77 -7.34 11.44 -8.91
CA ARG A 77 -8.14 10.70 -9.90
C ARG A 77 -9.33 9.94 -9.30
N LYS A 78 -10.33 9.64 -10.15
CA LYS A 78 -11.48 8.78 -9.83
C LYS A 78 -11.04 7.38 -9.36
N TYR A 79 -11.87 6.74 -8.54
CA TYR A 79 -11.58 5.43 -7.94
C TYR A 79 -11.24 4.33 -8.95
N PHE A 80 -11.95 4.26 -10.08
CA PHE A 80 -11.67 3.28 -11.14
C PHE A 80 -10.28 3.48 -11.75
N SER A 81 -9.85 4.72 -12.02
CA SER A 81 -8.51 4.98 -12.54
C SER A 81 -7.41 4.58 -11.56
N LYS A 82 -7.65 4.79 -10.25
CA LYS A 82 -6.75 4.35 -9.18
C LYS A 82 -6.65 2.82 -9.14
N ALA A 83 -7.78 2.12 -9.27
CA ALA A 83 -7.84 0.67 -9.32
C ALA A 83 -7.07 0.11 -10.53
N ILE A 84 -7.21 0.71 -11.72
CA ILE A 84 -6.47 0.31 -12.92
C ILE A 84 -4.96 0.48 -12.71
N PHE A 85 -4.52 1.60 -12.13
CA PHE A 85 -3.10 1.83 -11.86
C PHE A 85 -2.54 0.80 -10.87
N LEU A 86 -3.27 0.52 -9.78
CA LEU A 86 -2.91 -0.52 -8.81
C LEU A 86 -2.85 -1.91 -9.46
N LEU A 87 -3.81 -2.23 -10.33
CA LEU A 87 -3.83 -3.50 -11.04
C LEU A 87 -2.60 -3.65 -11.92
N LEU A 88 -2.28 -2.62 -12.72
CA LEU A 88 -1.11 -2.62 -13.58
C LEU A 88 0.19 -2.78 -12.76
N ALA A 89 0.33 -2.00 -11.68
CA ALA A 89 1.47 -2.10 -10.77
C ALA A 89 1.59 -3.49 -10.14
N GLY A 90 0.47 -4.07 -9.70
CA GLY A 90 0.41 -5.42 -9.12
C GLY A 90 0.80 -6.51 -10.11
N VAL A 91 0.27 -6.47 -11.34
CA VAL A 91 0.61 -7.44 -12.40
C VAL A 91 2.09 -7.35 -12.77
N LEU A 92 2.63 -6.14 -12.92
CA LEU A 92 4.05 -5.95 -13.22
C LEU A 92 4.95 -6.46 -12.08
N ALA A 93 4.58 -6.20 -10.83
CA ALA A 93 5.30 -6.70 -9.67
C ALA A 93 5.28 -8.24 -9.59
N GLU A 94 4.15 -8.87 -9.89
CA GLU A 94 4.03 -10.34 -9.93
C GLU A 94 4.88 -10.93 -11.06
N PHE A 95 4.82 -10.37 -12.27
CA PHE A 95 5.62 -10.84 -13.41
C PHE A 95 7.11 -10.66 -13.16
N PHE A 96 7.50 -9.53 -12.58
CA PHE A 96 8.87 -9.28 -12.15
C PHE A 96 9.34 -10.36 -11.16
N ALA A 97 8.51 -10.72 -10.18
CA ALA A 97 8.86 -11.74 -9.21
C ALA A 97 8.99 -13.13 -9.85
N LEU A 98 8.04 -13.52 -10.70
CA LEU A 98 8.08 -14.78 -11.44
C LEU A 98 9.32 -14.89 -12.32
N GLN A 99 9.66 -13.82 -13.05
CA GLN A 99 10.83 -13.80 -13.92
C GLN A 99 12.13 -13.97 -13.12
N GLN A 100 12.27 -13.27 -12.00
CA GLN A 100 13.47 -13.40 -11.15
C GLN A 100 13.61 -14.82 -10.58
N LEU A 101 12.50 -15.45 -10.16
CA LEU A 101 12.52 -16.82 -9.64
C LEU A 101 12.82 -17.85 -10.72
N ALA A 102 12.26 -17.68 -11.92
CA ALA A 102 12.38 -18.63 -13.01
C ALA A 102 13.76 -18.58 -13.70
N THR A 103 14.30 -17.38 -13.91
CA THR A 103 15.56 -17.19 -14.67
C THR A 103 16.80 -17.33 -13.80
N GLY A 104 16.65 -17.26 -12.47
CA GLY A 104 17.78 -17.23 -11.54
C GLY A 104 18.62 -15.95 -11.62
N PHE A 105 18.30 -15.01 -12.53
CA PHE A 105 18.90 -13.69 -12.59
C PHE A 105 18.31 -12.82 -11.48
N ARG A 106 19.10 -12.61 -10.41
CA ARG A 106 18.65 -11.94 -9.19
C ARG A 106 19.05 -10.47 -9.20
N VAL A 107 18.10 -9.60 -9.56
CA VAL A 107 18.19 -8.15 -9.36
C VAL A 107 17.98 -7.80 -7.89
N THR A 108 17.09 -8.52 -7.21
CA THR A 108 16.82 -8.39 -5.77
C THR A 108 17.09 -9.71 -5.06
N THR A 109 17.27 -9.66 -3.74
CA THR A 109 17.37 -10.91 -2.96
C THR A 109 16.04 -11.68 -3.01
N ILE A 110 16.12 -12.99 -2.78
CA ILE A 110 14.94 -13.87 -2.79
C ILE A 110 13.85 -13.41 -1.81
N GLN A 111 14.25 -12.87 -0.66
CA GLN A 111 13.34 -12.33 0.36
C GLN A 111 12.54 -11.14 -0.20
N TRP A 112 13.20 -10.23 -0.91
CA TRP A 112 12.56 -9.09 -1.56
C TRP A 112 11.64 -9.54 -2.69
N THR A 113 12.10 -10.46 -3.54
CA THR A 113 11.29 -11.01 -4.64
C THR A 113 9.99 -11.64 -4.11
N LEU A 114 10.07 -12.44 -3.05
CA LEU A 114 8.89 -13.02 -2.39
C LEU A 114 8.01 -11.94 -1.76
N SER A 115 8.60 -10.96 -1.08
CA SER A 115 7.86 -9.87 -0.45
C SER A 115 7.08 -9.05 -1.47
N ILE A 116 7.65 -8.82 -2.66
CA ILE A 116 7.02 -8.11 -3.77
C ILE A 116 5.84 -8.92 -4.30
N ALA A 117 6.01 -10.22 -4.58
CA ALA A 117 4.92 -11.09 -5.05
C ALA A 117 3.73 -11.16 -4.08
N TYR A 118 4.01 -11.37 -2.79
CA TYR A 118 2.94 -11.37 -1.79
C TYR A 118 2.34 -9.96 -1.60
N GLY A 119 3.16 -8.92 -1.71
CA GLY A 119 2.70 -7.53 -1.70
C GLY A 119 1.73 -7.26 -2.84
N SER A 120 2.07 -7.62 -4.08
CA SER A 120 1.18 -7.49 -5.25
C SER A 120 -0.11 -8.26 -5.08
N LEU A 121 -0.05 -9.48 -4.54
CA LEU A 121 -1.26 -10.25 -4.25
C LEU A 121 -2.18 -9.53 -3.26
N THR A 122 -1.63 -8.93 -2.19
CA THR A 122 -2.45 -8.17 -1.23
C THR A 122 -3.07 -6.90 -1.83
N LEU A 123 -2.50 -6.32 -2.89
CA LEU A 123 -3.10 -5.17 -3.59
C LEU A 123 -4.47 -5.48 -4.17
N VAL A 124 -4.77 -6.76 -4.48
CA VAL A 124 -6.09 -7.19 -4.95
C VAL A 124 -7.21 -6.75 -3.99
N LEU A 125 -6.95 -6.79 -2.67
CA LEU A 125 -7.91 -6.33 -1.67
C LEU A 125 -8.19 -4.83 -1.80
N GLY A 126 -7.15 -4.02 -2.02
CA GLY A 126 -7.30 -2.58 -2.20
C GLY A 126 -7.93 -2.21 -3.56
N ILE A 127 -7.67 -3.01 -4.60
CA ILE A 127 -8.33 -2.87 -5.92
C ILE A 127 -9.83 -3.13 -5.76
N ALA A 128 -10.21 -4.23 -5.11
CA ALA A 128 -11.60 -4.56 -4.85
C ALA A 128 -12.31 -3.45 -4.05
N TRP A 129 -11.65 -2.92 -3.03
CA TRP A 129 -12.16 -1.79 -2.24
C TRP A 129 -12.38 -0.52 -3.07
N LEU A 130 -11.45 -0.16 -3.95
CA LEU A 130 -11.57 1.01 -4.82
C LEU A 130 -12.68 0.82 -5.87
N ILE A 131 -12.85 -0.38 -6.42
CA ILE A 131 -13.95 -0.69 -7.33
C ILE A 131 -15.30 -0.53 -6.61
N LEU A 132 -15.43 -1.07 -5.40
CA LEU A 132 -16.66 -0.96 -4.61
C LEU A 132 -17.02 0.51 -4.33
N LYS A 133 -16.04 1.33 -3.94
CA LYS A 133 -16.24 2.79 -3.79
C LYS A 133 -16.63 3.46 -5.11
N GLY A 134 -15.98 3.08 -6.21
CA GLY A 134 -16.30 3.57 -7.54
C GLY A 134 -17.75 3.31 -7.92
N ILE A 135 -18.26 2.10 -7.64
CA ILE A 135 -19.66 1.72 -7.87
C ILE A 135 -20.60 2.53 -6.97
N TRP A 136 -20.28 2.67 -5.67
CA TRP A 136 -21.11 3.42 -4.72
C TRP A 136 -21.26 4.89 -5.08
N ALA A 137 -20.16 5.53 -5.49
CA ALA A 137 -20.15 6.91 -5.95
C ALA A 137 -20.98 7.09 -7.25
N LEU A 138 -21.02 6.07 -8.11
CA LEU A 138 -21.76 6.11 -9.38
C LEU A 138 -23.28 5.92 -9.17
N LEU A 139 -23.68 5.17 -8.14
CA LEU A 139 -25.09 4.93 -7.76
C LEU A 139 -25.75 6.10 -7.00
N GLY A 140 -25.12 7.28 -6.96
CA GLY A 140 -25.72 8.48 -6.37
C GLY A 140 -25.51 8.63 -4.87
N GLY A 141 -24.61 7.84 -4.26
CA GLY A 141 -24.09 8.18 -2.93
C GLY A 141 -23.37 9.51 -3.02
N LYS A 142 -23.91 10.57 -2.39
CA LYS A 142 -23.21 11.85 -2.23
C LYS A 142 -21.93 11.60 -1.45
N GLU A 143 -20.84 11.30 -2.14
CA GLU A 143 -19.52 11.36 -1.56
C GLU A 143 -19.15 12.84 -1.50
N VAL A 144 -19.02 13.36 -0.28
CA VAL A 144 -18.47 14.68 -0.04
C VAL A 144 -17.08 14.71 -0.68
N PRO A 145 -16.85 15.53 -1.72
CA PRO A 145 -15.53 15.65 -2.29
C PRO A 145 -14.62 16.17 -1.18
N GLU A 146 -13.52 15.46 -0.92
CA GLU A 146 -12.56 15.77 0.16
C GLU A 146 -11.94 17.18 0.04
N SER A 147 -12.25 17.93 -1.02
CA SER A 147 -11.87 19.31 -1.25
C SER A 147 -12.90 20.38 -0.80
N SER A 148 -14.15 20.06 -0.48
CA SER A 148 -15.18 21.09 -0.23
C SER A 148 -15.16 21.71 1.18
N THR A 149 -14.37 21.20 2.11
CA THR A 149 -14.29 21.77 3.49
C THR A 149 -13.31 22.94 3.61
N ARG A 150 -12.56 23.29 2.55
CA ARG A 150 -11.59 24.39 2.60
C ARG A 150 -12.09 25.74 2.09
N SER A 151 -13.13 25.81 1.27
CA SER A 151 -13.57 27.08 0.69
C SER A 151 -14.65 27.82 1.47
N THR A 152 -15.46 27.14 2.31
CA THR A 152 -16.64 27.78 2.92
C THR A 152 -16.32 28.55 4.22
N THR A 153 -15.20 28.27 4.89
CA THR A 153 -14.89 28.88 6.19
C THR A 153 -14.13 30.20 6.07
N GLU A 154 -13.28 30.38 5.05
CA GLU A 154 -12.52 31.63 4.89
C GLU A 154 -13.34 32.74 4.22
N GLU A 155 -14.22 32.41 3.27
CA GLU A 155 -15.02 33.41 2.55
C GLU A 155 -16.07 34.09 3.42
N LYS A 156 -16.56 33.42 4.48
CA LYS A 156 -17.57 33.99 5.38
C LYS A 156 -17.01 34.95 6.42
N SER A 157 -15.69 34.96 6.67
CA SER A 157 -15.08 35.88 7.65
C SER A 157 -14.67 37.23 7.05
N VAL A 158 -14.64 37.34 5.71
CA VAL A 158 -14.19 38.56 5.00
C VAL A 158 -15.36 39.51 4.67
N LEU A 159 -16.61 39.03 4.77
CA LEU A 159 -17.81 39.76 4.32
C LEU A 159 -18.67 40.37 5.44
N GLU A 160 -18.31 40.25 6.72
CA GLU A 160 -19.01 40.99 7.78
C GLU A 160 -18.34 42.36 8.01
N PRO A 161 -19.01 43.49 7.67
CA PRO A 161 -18.49 44.81 8.00
C PRO A 161 -18.57 45.06 9.52
N PRO A 162 -17.68 45.90 10.08
CA PRO A 162 -17.66 46.19 11.50
C PRO A 162 -18.95 46.92 11.88
N LYS A 163 -19.64 46.44 12.93
CA LYS A 163 -20.72 47.19 13.56
C LYS A 163 -20.10 48.40 14.26
N GLU A 164 -20.30 49.60 13.70
CA GLU A 164 -20.15 50.84 14.44
C GLU A 164 -21.14 50.84 15.61
N GLU A 165 -20.60 50.81 16.83
CA GLU A 165 -21.36 51.05 18.05
C GLU A 165 -21.33 52.56 18.30
N ASN A 166 -22.43 53.22 17.94
CA ASN A 166 -22.70 54.62 18.29
C ASN A 166 -23.56 54.67 19.58
N SER A 167 -23.11 55.55 20.47
CA SER A 167 -23.77 56.16 21.64
C SER A 167 -23.56 55.53 23.01
#